data_AF-A0AA50ZML5-F1
#
_entry.id   AF-A0AA50ZML5-F1
#
_cell.length_a   1.000
_cell.length_b   1.000
_cell.length_c   1.000
_cell.angle_alpha   90.00
_cell.angle_beta   90.00
_cell.angle_gamma   90.00
#
_symmetry.space_group_name_H-M   'P 1'
#
loop_
_entity.id
_entity.type
_entity.pdbx_description
1 polymer ?
#
loop_
_entity_poly.entity_id
_entity_poly.type
_entity_poly.pdbx_seq_one_letter_code
_entity_poly.pdbx_strand_id
1 'polypeptide(L)'
;MSDPKIEEILAPLRASVKEQGDFVRKLKYEKAPEIDIKKAVAELKNRKKVLEDKELSLAPTEELFDRAKMEDLIKRRFFYDQSFAIYGGITGQFDFGPMGCALKSNMIQLWRKYFIHQEQMLEVDCSILTPEPVLKASGHVERFADLMTKDVKTGECFRLDHLIKAHLEKIKSEKHTTAELKAEIEDILVKLDGMTADEMSSLMMRFEMKSP
;
A
#
# COMPACT_ATOMS: atom_id res chain seq x y z
N MET A 1 -2.79 9.67 -25.18
CA MET A 1 -1.99 9.94 -26.40
C MET A 1 -0.55 10.10 -25.94
N SER A 2 0.37 9.29 -26.46
CA SER A 2 1.80 9.36 -26.12
C SER A 2 2.34 10.75 -26.47
N ASP A 3 3.17 11.31 -25.58
CA ASP A 3 3.85 12.59 -25.81
C ASP A 3 4.70 12.50 -27.09
N PRO A 4 4.55 13.43 -28.06
CA PRO A 4 5.34 13.42 -29.31
C PRO A 4 6.85 13.30 -29.08
N LYS A 5 7.37 13.84 -27.98
CA LYS A 5 8.79 13.77 -27.62
C LYS A 5 9.22 12.38 -27.15
N ILE A 6 8.33 11.64 -26.50
CA ILE A 6 8.58 10.26 -26.08
C ILE A 6 8.62 9.35 -27.32
N GLU A 7 7.74 9.59 -28.29
CA GLU A 7 7.69 8.79 -29.52
C GLU A 7 8.94 8.97 -30.39
N GLU A 8 9.52 10.18 -30.47
CA GLU A 8 10.80 10.41 -31.16
C GLU A 8 11.95 9.55 -30.59
N ILE A 9 11.94 9.29 -29.28
CA ILE A 9 12.98 8.51 -28.60
C ILE A 9 12.72 7.00 -28.76
N LEU A 10 11.46 6.56 -28.75
CA LEU A 10 11.08 5.14 -28.81
C LEU A 10 11.02 4.58 -30.24
N ALA A 11 10.69 5.40 -31.24
CA ALA A 11 10.58 5.00 -32.64
C ALA A 11 11.82 4.24 -33.19
N PRO A 12 13.08 4.72 -33.00
CA PRO A 12 14.26 4.00 -33.48
C PRO A 12 14.48 2.66 -32.78
N LEU A 13 14.15 2.55 -31.49
CA LEU A 13 14.26 1.30 -30.73
C LEU A 13 13.22 0.28 -31.18
N ARG A 14 11.98 0.71 -31.42
CA ARG A 14 10.91 -0.12 -31.99
C ARG A 14 11.26 -0.62 -33.40
N ALA A 15 11.83 0.25 -34.24
CA ALA A 15 12.32 -0.12 -35.57
C ALA A 15 13.44 -1.18 -35.48
N SER A 16 14.41 -1.00 -34.57
CA SER A 16 15.51 -1.94 -34.35
C SER A 16 15.05 -3.32 -33.87
N VAL A 17 14.03 -3.38 -32.99
CA VAL A 17 13.41 -4.64 -32.55
C VAL A 17 12.66 -5.32 -33.70
N LYS A 18 11.95 -4.54 -34.52
CA LYS A 18 11.22 -5.04 -35.69
C LYS A 18 12.17 -5.63 -36.72
N GLU A 19 13.24 -4.91 -37.07
CA GLU A 19 14.27 -5.35 -38.01
C GLU A 19 14.91 -6.68 -37.59
N GLN A 20 15.32 -6.79 -36.32
CA GLN A 20 15.89 -8.03 -35.80
C GLN A 20 14.86 -9.17 -35.73
N GLY A 21 13.59 -8.84 -35.46
CA GLY A 21 12.50 -9.81 -35.47
C GLY A 21 12.24 -10.39 -36.86
N ASP A 22 12.27 -9.54 -37.88
CA ASP A 22 12.12 -9.95 -39.27
C ASP A 22 13.34 -10.75 -39.77
N PHE A 23 14.55 -10.40 -39.30
CA PHE A 23 15.76 -11.18 -39.55
C PHE A 23 15.68 -12.60 -38.97
N VAL A 24 15.21 -12.76 -37.72
CA VAL A 24 15.00 -14.08 -37.11
C VAL A 24 13.96 -14.90 -37.90
N ARG A 25 12.89 -14.27 -38.40
CA ARG A 25 11.87 -14.94 -39.22
C ARG A 25 12.45 -15.42 -40.55
N LYS A 26 13.28 -14.61 -41.20
CA LYS A 26 13.97 -14.95 -42.44
C LYS A 26 14.92 -16.15 -42.26
N LEU A 27 15.74 -16.14 -41.20
CA LEU A 27 16.63 -17.27 -40.89
C LEU A 27 15.88 -18.59 -40.64
N LYS A 28 14.71 -18.53 -40.00
CA LYS A 28 13.85 -19.71 -39.79
C LYS A 28 13.23 -20.21 -41.10
N TYR A 29 12.86 -19.30 -42.00
CA TYR A 29 12.31 -19.64 -43.32
C TYR A 29 13.37 -20.30 -44.23
N GLU A 30 14.60 -19.77 -44.21
CA GLU A 30 15.74 -20.27 -45.00
C GLU A 30 16.38 -21.55 -44.43
N LYS A 31 15.88 -22.07 -43.29
CA LYS A 31 16.44 -23.22 -42.56
C LYS A 31 17.94 -23.07 -42.28
N ALA A 32 18.35 -21.86 -41.87
CA ALA A 32 19.72 -21.56 -41.48
C ALA A 32 20.17 -22.44 -40.30
N PRO A 33 21.49 -22.57 -40.06
CA PRO A 33 22.02 -23.34 -38.94
C PRO A 33 21.43 -22.92 -37.59
N GLU A 34 21.15 -23.89 -36.73
CA GLU A 34 20.48 -23.67 -35.44
C GLU A 34 21.26 -22.71 -34.53
N ILE A 35 22.59 -22.67 -34.67
CA ILE A 35 23.51 -21.77 -33.95
C ILE A 35 23.24 -20.31 -34.33
N ASP A 36 23.01 -20.02 -35.61
CA ASP A 36 22.78 -18.66 -36.10
C ASP A 36 21.40 -18.15 -35.72
N ILE A 37 20.39 -19.04 -35.72
CA ILE A 37 19.06 -18.75 -35.19
C ILE A 37 19.14 -18.42 -33.69
N LYS A 38 19.90 -19.19 -32.90
CA LYS A 38 20.07 -18.94 -31.46
C LYS A 38 20.76 -17.61 -31.18
N LYS A 39 21.81 -17.26 -31.94
CA LYS A 39 22.48 -15.95 -31.82
C LYS A 39 21.53 -14.79 -32.15
N ALA A 40 20.80 -14.88 -33.26
CA ALA A 40 19.86 -13.84 -33.68
C ALA A 40 18.70 -13.67 -32.68
N VAL A 41 18.21 -14.77 -32.08
CA VAL A 41 17.19 -14.73 -31.01
C VAL A 41 17.72 -14.11 -29.72
N ALA A 42 18.96 -14.39 -29.34
CA ALA A 42 19.59 -13.77 -28.16
C ALA A 42 19.71 -12.25 -28.34
N GLU A 43 20.12 -11.81 -29.53
CA GLU A 43 20.19 -10.39 -29.87
C GLU A 43 18.80 -9.73 -29.91
N LEU A 44 17.78 -10.42 -30.43
CA LEU A 44 16.39 -9.93 -30.38
C LEU A 44 15.91 -9.75 -28.94
N LYS A 45 16.25 -10.68 -28.03
CA LYS A 45 15.92 -10.55 -26.60
C LYS A 45 16.61 -9.33 -25.97
N ASN A 46 17.88 -9.09 -26.29
CA ASN A 46 18.59 -7.91 -25.80
C ASN A 46 17.96 -6.60 -26.30
N ARG A 47 17.63 -6.52 -27.60
CA ARG A 47 16.97 -5.33 -28.17
C ARG A 47 15.59 -5.09 -27.57
N LYS A 48 14.81 -6.14 -27.30
CA LYS A 48 13.53 -6.04 -26.59
C LYS A 48 13.69 -5.53 -25.17
N LYS A 49 14.68 -6.04 -24.43
CA LYS A 49 14.97 -5.59 -23.07
C LYS A 49 15.34 -4.11 -23.04
N VAL A 50 16.18 -3.64 -23.96
CA VAL A 50 16.55 -2.22 -24.07
C VAL A 50 15.34 -1.34 -24.37
N LEU A 51 14.42 -1.79 -25.24
CA LEU A 51 13.17 -1.08 -25.51
C LEU A 51 12.28 -1.03 -24.26
N GLU A 52 12.08 -2.15 -23.57
CA GLU A 52 11.28 -2.22 -22.34
C GLU A 52 11.85 -1.33 -21.23
N ASP A 53 13.17 -1.39 -20.98
CA ASP A 53 13.84 -0.56 -19.99
C ASP A 53 13.69 0.93 -20.31
N LYS A 54 13.72 1.29 -21.60
CA LYS A 54 13.58 2.68 -22.04
C LYS A 54 12.12 3.15 -22.00
N GLU A 55 11.18 2.32 -22.40
CA GLU A 55 9.74 2.57 -22.26
C GLU A 55 9.36 2.77 -20.79
N LEU A 56 9.91 1.95 -19.89
CA LEU A 56 9.73 2.12 -18.44
C LEU A 56 10.33 3.43 -17.91
N SER A 57 11.50 3.84 -18.43
CA SER A 57 12.15 5.10 -18.02
C SER A 57 11.44 6.36 -18.54
N LEU A 58 10.68 6.23 -19.62
CA LEU A 58 9.96 7.33 -20.29
C LEU A 58 8.46 7.32 -20.01
N ALA A 59 7.94 6.24 -19.43
CA ALA A 59 6.60 6.21 -18.90
C ALA A 59 6.45 7.43 -17.99
N PRO A 60 5.38 8.24 -18.14
CA PRO A 60 5.12 9.29 -17.19
C PRO A 60 5.17 8.65 -15.82
N THR A 61 6.05 9.16 -14.96
CA THR A 61 5.97 8.86 -13.54
C THR A 61 4.53 9.16 -13.19
N GLU A 62 3.70 8.13 -12.93
CA GLU A 62 2.40 8.38 -12.31
C GLU A 62 2.74 9.28 -11.14
N GLU A 63 2.16 10.49 -11.08
CA GLU A 63 2.36 11.35 -9.92
C GLU A 63 1.94 10.49 -8.74
N LEU A 64 2.94 9.99 -8.01
CA LEU A 64 2.76 9.17 -6.83
C LEU A 64 1.79 9.94 -5.95
N PHE A 65 0.73 9.28 -5.52
CA PHE A 65 -0.35 9.89 -4.75
C PHE A 65 0.21 10.79 -3.64
N ASP A 66 0.04 12.11 -3.81
CA ASP A 66 0.50 13.10 -2.84
C ASP A 66 -0.56 13.26 -1.76
N ARG A 67 -0.37 12.51 -0.68
CA ARG A 67 -1.25 12.54 0.49
C ARG A 67 -1.38 13.94 1.09
N ALA A 68 -0.29 14.70 1.17
CA ALA A 68 -0.31 16.02 1.80
C ALA A 68 -1.14 17.02 0.98
N LYS A 69 -0.96 17.01 -0.35
CA LYS A 69 -1.76 17.82 -1.27
C LYS A 69 -3.24 17.43 -1.26
N MET A 70 -3.55 16.13 -1.15
CA MET A 70 -4.93 15.66 -0.99
C MET A 70 -5.54 16.12 0.34
N GLU A 71 -4.84 15.92 1.46
CA GLU A 71 -5.33 16.31 2.79
C GLU A 71 -5.57 17.83 2.89
N ASP A 72 -4.69 18.66 2.33
CA ASP A 72 -4.91 20.11 2.22
C ASP A 72 -6.20 20.43 1.47
N LEU A 73 -6.40 19.81 0.29
CA LEU A 73 -7.59 20.04 -0.52
C LEU A 73 -8.87 19.61 0.21
N ILE A 74 -8.86 18.43 0.84
CA ILE A 74 -10.00 17.88 1.60
C ILE A 74 -10.38 18.82 2.74
N LYS A 75 -9.41 19.29 3.53
CA LYS A 75 -9.64 20.22 4.64
C LYS A 75 -10.11 21.59 4.13
N ARG A 76 -9.43 22.18 3.15
CA ARG A 76 -9.77 23.49 2.58
C ARG A 76 -11.15 23.53 1.91
N ARG A 77 -11.61 22.39 1.39
CA ARG A 77 -12.95 22.22 0.81
C ARG A 77 -13.97 21.65 1.79
N PHE A 78 -13.58 21.51 3.05
CA PHE A 78 -14.37 21.01 4.16
C PHE A 78 -15.12 19.71 3.83
N PHE A 79 -14.40 18.72 3.34
CA PHE A 79 -14.90 17.35 3.24
C PHE A 79 -15.00 16.73 4.63
N TYR A 80 -13.90 16.74 5.38
CA TYR A 80 -13.90 16.50 6.82
C TYR A 80 -12.80 17.35 7.47
N ASP A 81 -12.92 17.57 8.78
CA ASP A 81 -11.87 18.16 9.60
C ASP A 81 -11.87 17.52 11.00
N GLN A 82 -10.84 17.80 11.81
CA GLN A 82 -10.72 17.27 13.16
C GLN A 82 -11.85 17.79 14.05
N SER A 83 -12.54 16.89 14.75
CA SER A 83 -13.61 17.29 15.68
C SER A 83 -13.02 18.15 16.80
N PHE A 84 -13.76 19.20 17.18
CA PHE A 84 -13.36 20.16 18.22
C PHE A 84 -12.04 20.89 17.95
N ALA A 85 -11.68 21.13 16.67
CA ALA A 85 -10.41 21.75 16.28
C ALA A 85 -10.08 23.06 17.02
N ILE A 86 -11.08 23.92 17.29
CA ILE A 86 -10.88 25.19 18.03
C ILE A 86 -10.48 25.00 19.50
N TYR A 87 -10.61 23.78 20.03
CA TYR A 87 -10.21 23.39 21.39
C TYR A 87 -8.94 22.51 21.41
N GLY A 88 -8.21 22.42 20.28
CA GLY A 88 -7.02 21.57 20.15
C GLY A 88 -7.30 20.21 19.50
N GLY A 89 -8.57 19.88 19.26
CA GLY A 89 -8.98 18.67 18.57
C GLY A 89 -8.88 17.38 19.41
N ILE A 90 -9.59 16.33 18.99
CA ILE A 90 -9.49 15.00 19.58
C ILE A 90 -8.97 14.03 18.52
N THR A 91 -7.85 13.36 18.79
CA THR A 91 -7.27 12.38 17.87
C THR A 91 -8.25 11.21 17.66
N GLY A 92 -8.45 10.82 16.40
CA GLY A 92 -9.36 9.74 16.02
C GLY A 92 -10.83 10.17 15.86
N GLN A 93 -11.17 11.45 16.09
CA GLN A 93 -12.51 11.99 15.87
C GLN A 93 -12.50 13.05 14.77
N PHE A 94 -13.47 12.95 13.86
CA PHE A 94 -13.59 13.83 12.70
C PHE A 94 -15.04 14.21 12.41
N ASP A 95 -15.25 15.47 12.04
CA ASP A 95 -16.53 16.01 11.63
C ASP A 95 -16.56 16.12 10.11
N PHE A 96 -17.63 15.63 9.49
CA PHE A 96 -17.82 15.75 8.04
C PHE A 96 -18.49 17.08 7.70
N GLY A 97 -17.87 17.85 6.81
CA GLY A 97 -18.47 19.06 6.26
C GLY A 97 -19.45 18.76 5.13
N PRO A 98 -20.02 19.78 4.45
CA PRO A 98 -21.12 19.61 3.50
C PRO A 98 -20.80 18.62 2.36
N MET A 99 -19.61 18.73 1.77
CA MET A 99 -19.19 17.86 0.66
C MET A 99 -18.95 16.42 1.13
N GLY A 100 -18.39 16.25 2.33
CA GLY A 100 -18.17 14.93 2.92
C GLY A 100 -19.47 14.24 3.32
N CYS A 101 -20.43 14.99 3.88
CA CYS A 101 -21.76 14.47 4.17
C CYS A 101 -22.49 14.02 2.90
N ALA A 102 -22.45 14.82 1.83
CA ALA A 102 -23.04 14.44 0.54
C ALA A 102 -22.38 13.19 -0.04
N LEU A 103 -21.04 13.15 -0.04
CA LEU A 103 -20.28 11.98 -0.51
C LEU A 103 -20.61 10.72 0.29
N LYS A 104 -20.58 10.80 1.63
CA LYS A 104 -20.91 9.70 2.54
C LYS A 104 -22.33 9.18 2.29
N SER A 105 -23.30 10.08 2.15
CA SER A 105 -24.69 9.70 1.85
C SER A 105 -24.80 8.98 0.51
N ASN A 106 -24.15 9.49 -0.53
CA ASN A 106 -24.13 8.85 -1.86
C ASN A 106 -23.50 7.45 -1.82
N MET A 107 -22.40 7.29 -1.08
CA MET A 107 -21.74 5.98 -0.90
C MET A 107 -22.64 4.99 -0.18
N ILE A 108 -23.29 5.39 0.91
CA ILE A 108 -24.23 4.54 1.65
C ILE A 108 -25.42 4.15 0.76
N GLN A 109 -25.99 5.09 0.00
CA GLN A 109 -27.09 4.81 -0.92
C GLN A 109 -26.69 3.82 -2.02
N LEU A 110 -25.50 4.00 -2.59
CA LEU A 110 -24.96 3.06 -3.59
C LEU A 110 -24.77 1.66 -3.00
N TRP A 111 -24.23 1.57 -1.79
CA TRP A 111 -24.04 0.32 -1.07
C TRP A 111 -25.39 -0.38 -0.79
N ARG A 112 -26.39 0.36 -0.30
CA ARG A 112 -27.76 -0.18 -0.09
C ARG A 112 -28.37 -0.70 -1.38
N LYS A 113 -28.24 0.07 -2.47
CA LYS A 113 -28.74 -0.35 -3.78
C LYS A 113 -28.07 -1.65 -4.24
N TYR A 114 -26.76 -1.76 -4.05
CA TYR A 114 -26.00 -2.91 -4.52
C TYR A 114 -26.21 -4.16 -3.66
N PHE A 115 -26.21 -4.05 -2.34
CA PHE A 115 -26.31 -5.22 -1.47
C PHE A 115 -27.74 -5.47 -0.99
N ILE A 116 -28.35 -4.48 -0.35
CA ILE A 116 -29.67 -4.67 0.26
C ILE A 116 -30.74 -4.90 -0.80
N HIS A 117 -30.81 -4.03 -1.82
CA HIS A 117 -31.89 -4.11 -2.79
C HIS A 117 -31.70 -5.23 -3.82
N GLN A 118 -30.47 -5.47 -4.32
CA GLN A 118 -30.25 -6.53 -5.32
C GLN A 118 -30.38 -7.92 -4.70
N GLU A 119 -29.85 -8.13 -3.49
CA GLU A 119 -29.90 -9.42 -2.79
C GLU A 119 -31.11 -9.56 -1.86
N GLN A 120 -32.01 -8.57 -1.84
CA GLN A 120 -33.22 -8.54 -1.00
C GLN A 120 -32.95 -8.79 0.49
N MET A 121 -31.89 -8.16 1.03
CA MET A 121 -31.53 -8.30 2.45
C MET A 121 -32.52 -7.56 3.36
N LEU A 122 -32.68 -8.07 4.59
CA LEU A 122 -33.48 -7.42 5.63
C LEU A 122 -32.62 -6.40 6.40
N GLU A 123 -32.83 -5.11 6.13
CA GLU A 123 -32.17 -4.02 6.86
C GLU A 123 -32.84 -3.80 8.23
N VAL A 124 -32.03 -3.68 9.29
CA VAL A 124 -32.47 -3.33 10.65
C VAL A 124 -31.56 -2.26 11.23
N ASP A 125 -32.10 -1.40 12.11
CA ASP A 125 -31.37 -0.37 12.83
C ASP A 125 -31.45 -0.63 14.34
N CYS A 126 -30.30 -0.66 15.01
CA CYS A 126 -30.14 -1.12 16.39
C CYS A 126 -29.46 -0.04 17.25
N SER A 127 -29.70 -0.08 18.57
CA SER A 127 -29.07 0.85 19.51
C SER A 127 -27.55 0.66 19.62
N ILE A 128 -26.81 1.75 19.78
CA ILE A 128 -25.35 1.73 19.98
C ILE A 128 -24.97 1.30 21.41
N LEU A 129 -25.66 1.84 22.43
CA LEU A 129 -25.42 1.46 23.81
C LEU A 129 -25.78 -0.01 24.01
N THR A 130 -24.78 -0.80 24.40
CA THR A 130 -24.87 -2.27 24.44
C THR A 130 -24.56 -2.77 25.86
N PRO A 131 -25.44 -3.59 26.48
CA PRO A 131 -25.18 -4.17 27.80
C PRO A 131 -23.96 -5.10 27.79
N GLU A 132 -23.15 -5.05 28.84
CA GLU A 132 -21.93 -5.88 28.98
C GLU A 132 -22.14 -7.38 28.72
N PRO A 133 -23.22 -8.05 29.22
CA PRO A 133 -23.42 -9.48 28.98
C PRO A 133 -23.46 -9.86 27.49
N VAL A 134 -23.94 -8.97 26.62
CA VAL A 134 -23.98 -9.18 25.16
C VAL A 134 -22.57 -9.20 24.58
N LEU A 135 -21.74 -8.22 24.95
CA LEU A 135 -20.36 -8.14 24.49
C LEU A 135 -19.51 -9.29 25.06
N LYS A 136 -19.77 -9.71 26.30
CA LYS A 136 -19.12 -10.88 26.90
C LYS A 136 -19.49 -12.17 26.17
N ALA A 137 -20.78 -12.40 25.91
CA ALA A 137 -21.23 -13.59 25.18
C ALA A 137 -20.67 -13.66 23.76
N SER A 138 -20.47 -12.51 23.09
CA SER A 138 -19.84 -12.44 21.77
C SER A 138 -18.30 -12.59 21.78
N GLY A 139 -17.68 -12.58 22.97
CA GLY A 139 -16.23 -12.68 23.14
C GLY A 139 -15.45 -11.36 22.99
N HIS A 140 -16.11 -10.24 22.69
CA HIS A 140 -15.44 -8.94 22.51
C HIS A 140 -14.73 -8.47 23.78
N VAL A 141 -15.32 -8.71 24.96
CA VAL A 141 -14.72 -8.31 26.25
C VAL A 141 -13.35 -8.96 26.47
N GLU A 142 -13.14 -10.17 25.97
CA GLU A 142 -11.89 -10.92 26.19
C GLU A 142 -10.90 -10.76 25.04
N ARG A 143 -11.37 -10.52 23.82
CA ARG A 143 -10.54 -10.64 22.59
C ARG A 143 -10.41 -9.36 21.77
N PHE A 144 -11.29 -8.38 21.95
CA PHE A 144 -11.24 -7.13 21.20
C PHE A 144 -10.33 -6.12 21.90
N ALA A 145 -9.04 -6.47 21.97
CA ALA A 145 -8.01 -5.66 22.61
C ALA A 145 -6.72 -5.73 21.80
N ASP A 146 -6.02 -4.59 21.75
CA ASP A 146 -4.68 -4.49 21.19
C ASP A 146 -3.66 -4.42 22.33
N LEU A 147 -2.48 -5.01 22.10
CA LEU A 147 -1.38 -4.91 23.04
C LEU A 147 -0.82 -3.48 23.05
N MET A 148 -0.58 -2.93 24.24
CA MET A 148 -0.04 -1.58 24.42
C MET A 148 1.22 -1.61 25.28
N THR A 149 2.11 -0.67 25.03
CA THR A 149 3.26 -0.37 25.88
C THR A 149 3.23 1.10 26.29
N LYS A 150 3.88 1.43 27.41
CA LYS A 150 3.84 2.76 28.02
C LYS A 150 5.24 3.25 28.31
N ASP A 151 5.55 4.48 27.92
CA ASP A 151 6.78 5.13 28.36
C ASP A 151 6.68 5.46 29.87
N VAL A 152 7.68 5.00 30.63
CA VAL A 152 7.78 5.21 32.08
C VAL A 152 7.99 6.68 32.43
N LYS A 153 8.55 7.49 31.52
CA LYS A 153 8.84 8.92 31.77
C LYS A 153 7.65 9.83 31.45
N THR A 154 7.12 9.76 30.23
CA THR A 154 6.04 10.64 29.77
C THR A 154 4.67 10.10 30.13
N GLY A 155 4.54 8.78 30.30
CA GLY A 155 3.28 8.10 30.46
C GLY A 155 2.49 7.91 29.17
N GLU A 156 3.07 8.25 28.01
CA GLU A 156 2.44 8.05 26.71
C GLU A 156 2.29 6.55 26.41
N CYS A 157 1.14 6.20 25.83
CA CYS A 157 0.80 4.84 25.48
C CYS A 157 0.91 4.64 23.96
N PHE A 158 1.58 3.57 23.56
CA PHE A 158 1.76 3.19 22.16
C PHE A 158 1.17 1.81 21.92
N ARG A 159 0.48 1.66 20.78
CA ARG A 159 0.04 0.35 20.29
C ARG A 159 1.28 -0.44 19.88
N LEU A 160 1.46 -1.62 20.45
CA LEU A 160 2.74 -2.34 20.47
C LEU A 160 3.18 -2.81 19.07
N ASP A 161 2.24 -3.35 18.30
CA ASP A 161 2.45 -3.74 16.90
C ASP A 161 2.90 -2.55 16.03
N HIS A 162 2.25 -1.39 16.16
CA HIS A 162 2.60 -0.19 15.40
C HIS A 162 4.00 0.34 15.78
N LEU A 163 4.33 0.29 17.08
CA LEU A 163 5.66 0.70 17.57
C LEU A 163 6.76 -0.22 17.00
N ILE A 164 6.56 -1.54 17.09
CA ILE A 164 7.48 -2.53 16.54
C ILE A 164 7.64 -2.31 15.04
N LYS A 165 6.52 -2.19 14.31
CA LYS A 165 6.53 -1.98 12.86
C LYS A 165 7.32 -0.73 12.46
N ALA A 166 7.03 0.41 13.08
CA ALA A 166 7.70 1.67 12.77
C ALA A 166 9.21 1.60 13.04
N HIS A 167 9.61 0.96 14.15
CA HIS A 167 11.02 0.80 14.50
C HIS A 167 11.76 -0.12 13.51
N LEU A 168 11.16 -1.25 13.15
CA LEU A 168 11.74 -2.20 12.21
C LEU A 168 11.82 -1.63 10.79
N GLU A 169 10.80 -0.89 10.34
CA GLU A 169 10.83 -0.18 9.04
C GLU A 169 11.96 0.86 9.01
N LYS A 170 12.19 1.57 10.11
CA LYS A 170 13.33 2.50 10.25
C LYS A 170 14.66 1.78 10.07
N ILE A 171 14.89 0.67 10.78
CA ILE A 171 16.12 -0.13 10.63
C ILE A 171 16.26 -0.66 9.19
N LYS A 172 15.17 -1.12 8.56
CA LYS A 172 15.20 -1.60 7.16
C LYS A 172 15.61 -0.51 6.17
N SER A 173 15.24 0.75 6.45
CA SER A 173 15.56 1.92 5.61
C SER A 173 17.02 2.39 5.74
N GLU A 174 17.72 2.00 6.81
CA GLU A 174 19.10 2.42 7.05
C GLU A 174 20.07 1.79 6.04
N LYS A 175 21.09 2.57 5.65
CA LYS A 175 22.05 2.19 4.60
C LYS A 175 23.01 1.07 4.99
N HIS A 176 23.22 0.88 6.30
CA HIS A 176 24.21 -0.04 6.85
C HIS A 176 23.61 -1.38 7.31
N THR A 177 22.30 -1.56 7.13
CA THR A 177 21.57 -2.79 7.47
C THR A 177 21.89 -3.89 6.47
N THR A 178 22.35 -5.04 6.96
CA THR A 178 22.71 -6.20 6.14
C THR A 178 21.50 -6.78 5.40
N ALA A 179 21.72 -7.45 4.27
CA ALA A 179 20.65 -8.03 3.47
C ALA A 179 19.88 -9.12 4.25
N GLU A 180 20.61 -9.89 5.07
CA GLU A 180 20.05 -10.92 5.94
C GLU A 180 19.10 -10.32 6.98
N LEU A 181 19.49 -9.22 7.61
CA LEU A 181 18.66 -8.53 8.60
C LEU A 181 17.42 -7.90 7.97
N LYS A 182 17.52 -7.39 6.73
CA LYS A 182 16.34 -6.88 6.01
C LYS A 182 15.33 -7.99 5.70
N ALA A 183 15.80 -9.17 5.30
CA ALA A 183 14.94 -10.32 5.05
C ALA A 183 14.28 -10.82 6.34
N GLU A 184 15.03 -10.85 7.45
CA GLU A 184 14.49 -11.21 8.76
C GLU A 184 13.41 -10.22 9.23
N ILE A 185 13.68 -8.91 9.13
CA ILE A 185 12.70 -7.88 9.48
C ILE A 185 11.42 -8.04 8.66
N GLU A 186 11.53 -8.33 7.37
CA GLU A 186 10.39 -8.53 6.49
C GLU A 186 9.55 -9.76 6.90
N ASP A 187 10.19 -10.86 7.29
CA ASP A 187 9.50 -12.04 7.84
C ASP A 187 8.79 -11.72 9.17
N ILE A 188 9.42 -10.95 10.06
CA ILE A 188 8.82 -10.52 11.33
C ILE A 188 7.59 -9.64 11.08
N LEU A 189 7.68 -8.67 10.17
CA LEU A 189 6.58 -7.76 9.86
C LEU A 189 5.35 -8.48 9.30
N VAL A 190 5.55 -9.55 8.51
CA VAL A 190 4.45 -10.37 7.98
C VAL A 190 3.73 -11.14 9.08
N LYS A 191 4.46 -11.57 10.12
CA LYS A 191 3.93 -12.38 11.22
C LYS A 191 3.38 -11.56 12.39
N LEU A 192 3.63 -10.26 12.41
CA LEU A 192 3.41 -9.40 13.57
C LEU A 192 1.98 -9.45 14.11
N ASP A 193 0.98 -9.41 13.24
CA ASP A 193 -0.45 -9.42 13.64
C ASP A 193 -0.87 -10.73 14.35
N GLY A 194 -0.12 -11.80 14.16
CA GLY A 194 -0.37 -13.10 14.78
C GLY A 194 0.44 -13.35 16.06
N MET A 195 1.30 -12.42 16.46
CA MET A 195 2.20 -12.63 17.60
C MET A 195 1.50 -12.43 18.94
N THR A 196 1.92 -13.22 19.91
CA THR A 196 1.53 -13.11 21.31
C THR A 196 2.27 -11.97 22.02
N ALA A 197 1.79 -11.61 23.22
CA ALA A 197 2.43 -10.58 24.04
C ALA A 197 3.89 -10.91 24.39
N ASP A 198 4.19 -12.17 24.68
CA ASP A 198 5.54 -12.60 25.05
C ASP A 198 6.50 -12.54 23.85
N GLU A 199 6.02 -12.90 22.66
CA GLU A 199 6.77 -12.80 21.41
C GLU A 199 7.07 -11.35 21.05
N MET A 200 6.06 -10.47 21.11
CA MET A 200 6.26 -9.03 20.89
C MET A 200 7.19 -8.40 21.93
N SER A 201 7.08 -8.82 23.20
CA SER A 201 7.98 -8.36 24.27
C SER A 201 9.43 -8.79 24.02
N SER A 202 9.62 -10.04 23.59
CA SER A 202 10.94 -10.56 23.21
C SER A 202 11.55 -9.79 22.04
N LEU A 203 10.74 -9.40 21.05
CA LEU A 203 11.18 -8.55 19.95
C LEU A 203 11.59 -7.15 20.42
N MET A 204 10.80 -6.52 21.30
CA MET A 204 11.18 -5.22 21.86
C MET A 204 12.54 -5.26 22.56
N MET A 205 12.80 -6.31 23.35
CA MET A 205 14.09 -6.46 24.04
C MET A 205 15.22 -6.72 23.05
N ARG A 206 15.00 -7.61 22.07
CA ARG A 206 16.02 -7.97 21.06
C ARG A 206 16.47 -6.78 20.22
N PHE A 207 15.55 -5.91 19.85
CA PHE A 207 15.83 -4.71 19.04
C PHE A 207 16.05 -3.45 19.90
N GLU A 208 16.18 -3.60 21.23
CA GLU A 208 16.39 -2.49 22.18
C GLU A 208 15.45 -1.30 21.97
N MET A 209 14.18 -1.59 21.67
CA MET A 209 13.20 -0.58 21.28
C MET A 209 12.90 0.38 22.44
N LYS A 210 12.86 1.68 22.13
CA LYS A 210 12.55 2.75 23.07
C LYS A 210 11.38 3.58 22.54
N SER A 211 10.82 4.41 23.42
CA SER A 211 9.84 5.43 23.02
C SER A 211 10.42 6.25 21.85
N PRO A 212 9.62 6.54 20.80
CA PRO A 212 10.03 7.35 19.65
C PRO A 212 10.50 8.76 20.01
#